data_AF-A0A5K0ZDZ5-F1
#
_entry.id   AF-A0A5K0ZDZ5-F1
#
_cell.length_a   1.000
_cell.length_b   1.000
_cell.length_c   1.000
_cell.angle_alpha   90.00
_cell.angle_beta   90.00
_cell.angle_gamma   90.00
#
_symmetry.space_group_name_H-M   'P 1'
#
loop_
_entity.id
_entity.type
_entity.pdbx_description
1 polymer ?
#
loop_
_entity_poly.entity_id
_entity_poly.type
_entity_poly.pdbx_seq_one_letter_code
_entity_poly.pdbx_strand_id
1 'polypeptide(L)' 'NELLVMIMEIGLSCSRESPNERMEMKDVAAGLRRIRQRT' A
#
# COMPACT_ATOMS: atom_id res chain seq x y z
N ASN A 1 -14.63 1.59 -7.37
CA ASN A 1 -13.84 1.98 -6.18
C ASN A 1 -12.68 1.06 -5.84
N GLU A 2 -12.40 0.00 -6.59
CA GLU A 2 -11.36 -0.98 -6.25
C GLU A 2 -9.94 -0.37 -6.14
N LEU A 3 -9.59 0.57 -7.03
CA LEU A 3 -8.31 1.30 -6.95
C LEU A 3 -8.17 2.09 -5.65
N LEU A 4 -9.24 2.72 -5.18
CA LEU A 4 -9.24 3.47 -3.92
C LEU A 4 -9.05 2.53 -2.72
N VAL A 5 -9.72 1.38 -2.72
CA VAL A 5 -9.58 0.37 -1.65
C VAL A 5 -8.14 -0.13 -1.59
N MET A 6 -7.53 -0.49 -2.73
CA MET A 6 -6.13 -0.92 -2.77
C MET A 6 -5.15 0.17 -2.28
N ILE A 7 -5.39 1.44 -2.62
CA ILE A 7 -4.56 2.55 -2.12
C ILE A 7 -4.71 2.69 -0.60
N MET A 8 -5.94 2.61 -0.08
CA MET A 8 -6.22 2.71 1.35
C MET A 8 -5.61 1.55 2.15
N GLU A 9 -5.64 0.32 1.63
CA GLU A 9 -5.01 -0.84 2.26
C GLU A 9 -3.49 -0.67 2.41
N ILE A 10 -2.83 -0.16 1.36
CA ILE A 10 -1.40 0.19 1.41
C ILE A 10 -1.16 1.29 2.44
N GLY A 11 -1.96 2.36 2.42
CA GLY A 11 -1.85 3.47 3.38
C GLY A 11 -1.98 3.00 4.83
N LEU A 12 -3.01 2.20 5.12
CA LEU A 12 -3.23 1.64 6.46
C LEU A 12 -2.07 0.74 6.91
N SER A 13 -1.52 -0.07 6.01
CA SER A 13 -0.37 -0.92 6.29
C SER A 13 0.90 -0.12 6.60
N CYS A 14 1.08 1.05 5.97
CA CYS A 14 2.17 1.99 6.28
C CYS A 14 1.97 2.71 7.63
N SER A 15 0.71 2.92 8.03
CA SER A 15 0.34 3.67 9.22
C SER A 15 0.17 2.82 10.48
N ARG A 16 0.61 1.55 10.48
CA ARG A 16 0.58 0.74 11.70
C ARG A 16 1.40 1.39 12.82
N GLU A 17 0.86 1.27 14.03
CA GLU A 17 1.42 1.89 15.24
C GLU A 17 2.84 1.37 15.51
N SER A 18 3.00 0.04 15.54
CA SER A 18 4.31 -0.61 15.64
C SER A 18 5.09 -0.50 14.33
N PRO A 19 6.33 0.03 14.33
CA PRO A 19 7.17 0.07 13.13
C PRO A 19 7.40 -1.30 12.49
N ASN A 20 7.51 -2.35 13.31
CA ASN A 20 7.80 -3.71 12.86
C ASN A 20 6.62 -4.38 12.17
N GLU A 21 5.40 -3.85 12.34
CA GLU A 21 4.21 -4.38 11.69
C GLU A 21 3.92 -3.70 10.35
N ARG A 22 4.61 -2.59 10.06
CA ARG A 22 4.41 -1.85 8.82
C ARG A 22 4.88 -2.69 7.64
N MET A 23 4.19 -2.51 6.51
CA MET A 23 4.63 -3.12 5.27
C MET A 23 6.01 -2.59 4.87
N GLU A 24 6.87 -3.48 4.37
CA GLU A 24 8.18 -3.13 3.83
C GLU A 24 8.05 -2.15 2.67
N MET A 25 8.92 -1.13 2.60
CA MET A 25 8.81 -0.08 1.58
C MET A 25 8.97 -0.60 0.15
N LYS A 26 9.69 -1.71 -0.04
CA LYS A 26 9.78 -2.41 -1.35
C LYS A 26 8.41 -2.93 -1.81
N ASP A 27 7.59 -3.41 -0.88
CA ASP A 27 6.28 -3.99 -1.16
C ASP A 27 5.24 -2.90 -1.36
N VAL A 28 5.35 -1.79 -0.63
CA VAL A 28 4.60 -0.54 -0.86
C VAL A 28 4.84 -0.03 -2.28
N ALA A 29 6.10 0.13 -2.68
CA ALA A 29 6.47 0.60 -4.01
C ALA A 29 5.96 -0.34 -5.12
N ALA A 30 6.06 -1.65 -4.90
CA ALA A 30 5.52 -2.64 -5.83
C ALA A 30 3.99 -2.56 -5.94
N GLY A 31 3.27 -2.38 -4.82
CA GLY A 31 1.83 -2.19 -4.77
C GLY A 31 1.35 -0.96 -5.53
N LEU A 32 1.97 0.20 -5.27
CA LEU A 32 1.65 1.44 -5.95
C LEU A 32 1.91 1.36 -7.47
N ARG A 33 3.00 0.69 -7.89
CA ARG A 33 3.27 0.47 -9.33
C ARG A 33 2.18 -0.39 -9.99
N ARG A 34 1.67 -1.42 -9.32
CA ARG A 34 0.57 -2.25 -9.83
C ARG A 34 -0.72 -1.45 -9.98
N ILE A 35 -1.06 -0.61 -9.01
CA ILE A 35 -2.25 0.27 -9.07
C ILE A 35 -2.12 1.23 -10.25
N ARG A 36 -0.95 1.86 -10.42
CA ARG A 36 -0.68 2.76 -11.55
C ARG A 36 -0.82 2.07 -12.91
N GLN A 37 -0.45 0.79 -13.03
CA GLN A 37 -0.58 0.04 -14.30
C GLN A 37 -2.03 -0.29 -14.67
N ARG A 38 -2.97 -0.16 -13.73
CA ARG A 38 -4.40 -0.38 -13.95
C ARG A 38 -5.16 0.90 -14.30
N THR A 39 -4.46 2.03 -14.31
CA THR A 39 -5.00 3.36 -14.65
C THR A 39 -4.34 3.82 -15.95
#